data_AF-R9IYQ5-F1
#
_entry.id   AF-R9IYQ5-F1
#
_cell.length_a   1.000
_cell.length_b   1.000
_cell.length_c   1.000
_cell.angle_alpha   90.00
_cell.angle_beta   90.00
_cell.angle_gamma   90.00
#
_symmetry.space_group_name_H-M   'P 1'
#
loop_
_entity.id
_entity.type
_entity.pdbx_description
1 polymer ?
#
loop_
_entity_poly.entity_id
_entity_poly.type
_entity_poly.pdbx_seq_one_letter_code
_entity_poly.pdbx_strand_id
1 'polypeptide(L)' 'MSEAARIDLVDRAPLTEKQQNVYESIMQYQRVNGYAPTIREICKMVGGHRLQVFMHI' A
#
# COMPACT_ATOMS: atom_id res chain seq x y z
N MET A 1 -25.36 -5.65 -11.89
CA MET A 1 -24.58 -5.45 -10.65
C MET A 1 -23.49 -6.50 -10.63
N SER A 2 -22.20 -6.22 -10.67
CA SER A 2 -21.50 -4.94 -10.55
C SER A 2 -20.36 -4.90 -11.57
N GLU A 3 -20.27 -3.75 -12.24
CA GLU A 3 -19.14 -3.29 -13.05
C GLU A 3 -17.89 -3.25 -12.16
N ALA A 4 -17.27 -4.40 -11.91
CA ALA A 4 -15.98 -4.45 -11.26
C ALA A 4 -14.98 -3.89 -12.28
N ALA A 5 -14.70 -2.59 -12.12
CA ALA A 5 -13.76 -1.82 -12.91
C ALA A 5 -12.53 -2.69 -13.23
N ARG A 6 -12.44 -3.15 -14.48
CA ARG A 6 -11.25 -3.79 -15.03
C ARG A 6 -10.22 -2.68 -15.17
N ILE A 7 -9.56 -2.37 -14.07
CA ILE A 7 -8.39 -1.50 -14.05
C ILE A 7 -7.37 -2.20 -14.94
N ASP A 8 -7.15 -1.61 -16.11
CA ASP A 8 -6.24 -2.11 -17.12
C ASP A 8 -4.85 -2.28 -16.47
N LEU A 9 -4.38 -3.52 -16.41
CA LEU A 9 -3.16 -3.94 -15.71
C LEU A 9 -1.88 -3.57 -16.49
N VAL A 10 -2.00 -2.85 -17.60
CA VAL A 10 -0.99 -2.89 -18.68
C VAL A 10 -0.05 -1.67 -18.72
N ASP A 11 -0.26 -0.63 -17.90
CA ASP A 11 0.60 0.56 -17.90
C ASP A 11 1.08 1.01 -16.49
N ARG A 12 1.18 0.09 -15.53
CA ARG A 12 1.82 0.42 -14.25
C ARG A 12 3.33 0.41 -14.41
N ALA A 13 3.93 1.60 -14.33
CA ALA A 13 5.35 1.72 -14.06
C ALA A 13 5.75 0.78 -12.90
N PRO A 14 6.88 0.06 -13.00
CA PRO A 14 7.30 -0.84 -11.94
C PRO A 14 7.34 -0.08 -10.62
N LEU A 15 6.83 -0.72 -9.56
CA LEU A 15 6.85 -0.14 -8.23
C LEU A 15 8.29 0.18 -7.87
N THR A 16 8.53 1.39 -7.39
CA THR A 16 9.80 1.75 -6.79
C THR A 16 10.06 0.87 -5.57
N GLU A 17 11.33 0.66 -5.22
CA GLU A 17 11.70 -0.14 -4.04
C GLU A 17 10.95 0.30 -2.77
N LYS A 18 10.71 1.61 -2.62
CA LYS A 18 9.92 2.16 -1.50
C LYS A 18 8.45 1.75 -1.56
N GLN A 19 7.83 1.76 -2.74
CA GLN A 19 6.45 1.30 -2.91
C GLN A 19 6.33 -0.20 -2.63
N GLN A 20 7.30 -1.01 -3.08
CA GLN A 20 7.32 -2.43 -2.76
C GLN A 20 7.45 -2.68 -1.25
N ASN A 21 8.33 -1.94 -0.57
CA ASN A 21 8.50 -2.06 0.88
C ASN A 21 7.22 -1.68 1.66
N VAL A 22 6.50 -0.65 1.22
CA VAL A 22 5.20 -0.27 1.79
C VAL A 22 4.17 -1.39 1.57
N TYR A 23 4.10 -1.94 0.36
CA TYR A 23 3.18 -3.00 0.01
C TYR A 23 3.42 -4.28 0.84
N GLU A 24 4.66 -4.74 0.93
CA GLU A 24 5.03 -5.92 1.73
C GLU A 24 4.72 -5.69 3.22
N SER A 25 4.98 -4.49 3.74
CA SER A 25 4.67 -4.14 5.13
C SER A 25 3.16 -4.20 5.41
N ILE A 26 2.32 -3.74 4.48
CA ILE A 26 0.86 -3.81 4.61
C ILE A 26 0.38 -5.26 4.59
N MET A 27 0.89 -6.06 3.64
CA MET A 27 0.57 -7.47 3.53
C MET A 27 0.95 -8.26 4.79
N GLN A 28 2.14 -8.01 5.33
CA GLN A 28 2.60 -8.63 6.56
C GLN A 28 1.77 -8.19 7.77
N TYR A 29 1.47 -6.89 7.88
CA TYR A 29 0.64 -6.37 8.98
C TYR A 29 -0.75 -7.02 8.99
N GLN A 30 -1.37 -7.15 7.82
CA GLN A 30 -2.68 -7.80 7.70
C GLN A 30 -2.62 -9.28 8.05
N ARG A 31 -1.55 -10.00 7.65
CA ARG A 31 -1.36 -11.41 8.01
C ARG A 31 -1.20 -11.61 9.52
N VAL A 32 -0.54 -10.69 10.22
CA VAL A 32 -0.31 -10.80 11.67
C VAL A 32 -1.52 -10.34 12.48
N ASN A 33 -2.15 -9.23 12.10
CA ASN A 33 -3.19 -8.58 12.91
C ASN A 33 -4.63 -8.93 12.48
N GLY A 34 -4.81 -9.52 11.29
CA GLY A 34 -6.13 -9.88 10.76
C GLY A 34 -6.92 -8.71 10.16
N TYR A 35 -6.37 -7.50 10.15
CA TYR A 35 -6.97 -6.32 9.54
C TYR A 35 -5.94 -5.50 8.77
N ALA A 36 -6.40 -4.77 7.75
CA ALA A 36 -5.53 -3.88 6.98
C ALA A 36 -5.09 -2.68 7.84
N PRO A 37 -3.79 -2.33 7.86
CA PRO A 37 -3.31 -1.21 8.66
C PRO A 37 -3.93 0.11 8.20
N THR A 38 -4.21 0.99 9.17
CA THR A 38 -4.60 2.37 8.92
C THR A 38 -3.42 3.21 8.42
N ILE A 39 -3.68 4.32 7.74
CA ILE A 39 -2.63 5.26 7.27
C ILE A 39 -1.70 5.67 8.41
N ARG A 40 -2.23 5.83 9.64
CA ARG A 40 -1.43 6.17 10.82
C ARG A 40 -0.46 5.05 11.20
N GLU A 41 -0.89 3.80 11.16
CA GLU A 41 -0.03 2.64 11.42
C GLU A 41 1.01 2.48 10.31
N ILE A 42 0.63 2.65 9.04
CA ILE A 42 1.56 2.62 7.90
C ILE A 42 2.66 3.68 8.06
N CYS A 43 2.32 4.91 8.45
CA CYS A 43 3.32 5.95 8.70
C CYS A 43 4.30 5.59 9.82
N LYS A 44 3.84 4.90 10.87
CA LYS A 44 4.72 4.43 11.95
C LYS A 44 5.64 3.30 11.49
N MET A 45 5.15 2.40 10.65
CA MET A 45 5.93 1.27 10.14
C MET A 45 7.00 1.70 9.14
N VAL A 46 6.68 2.64 8.26
CA VAL A 46 7.55 3.06 7.15
C VAL A 46 8.51 4.19 7.58
N GLY A 47 8.34 4.77 8.78
CA GLY A 47 9.19 5.83 9.30
C GLY A 47 9.07 7.18 8.56
N GLY A 48 8.06 7.34 7.71
CA GLY A 48 7.83 8.52 6.88
C GLY A 48 6.74 9.45 7.40
N HIS A 49 6.83 10.73 7.05
CA HIS A 49 5.74 11.68 7.29
C HIS A 49 4.49 11.29 6.46
N ARG A 50 3.31 11.59 7.00
CA ARG A 50 1.98 11.25 6.42
C ARG A 50 1.83 11.55 4.93
N LEU A 51 2.49 12.60 4.44
CA LEU A 51 2.50 13.04 3.04
C LEU A 51 3.30 12.13 2.11
N GLN A 52 4.35 11.48 2.59
CA GLN A 52 5.20 10.62 1.77
C GLN A 52 4.53 9.28 1.49
N VAL A 53 3.77 8.76 2.46
CA VAL A 53 2.96 7.54 2.29
C VAL A 53 1.87 7.74 1.23
N PHE A 54 1.21 8.91 1.21
CA PHE A 54 0.23 9.26 0.17
C PHE A 54 0.80 9.37 -1.26
N MET A 55 2.11 9.60 -1.40
CA MET A 55 2.77 9.62 -2.72
C MET A 55 3.16 8.21 -3.21
N HIS A 56 3.03 7.19 -2.36
CA HIS A 56 3.45 5.81 -2.63
C HIS A 56 2.32 4.78 -2.44
N ILE A 57 1.11 5.20 -2.08
CA ILE A 57 -0.15 4.43 -2.14
C ILE A 57 -0.93 4.92 -3.36
#